data_AF-A0A7V7WUB7-F1
#
_entry.id   AF-A0A7V7WUB7-F1
#
_cell.length_a   1.000
_cell.length_b   1.000
_cell.length_c   1.000
_cell.angle_alpha   90.00
_cell.angle_beta   90.00
_cell.angle_gamma   90.00
#
_symmetry.space_group_name_H-M   'P 1'
#
loop_
_entity.id
_entity.type
_entity.pdbx_description
1 polymer ?
#
loop_
_entity_poly.entity_id
_entity_poly.type
_entity_poly.pdbx_seq_one_letter_code
_entity_poly.pdbx_strand_id
1 'polypeptide(L)'
;MTDPEFETLAFLLAGLGVTLNVTDAEGHSLIAGPAPRHDPAAEAPRTVSMNLADGRRLVLVPDAEEQRRNAEARQRFRVLAEHSTDLIVAVDADLVIRFASQSAATLLDLVPEELIGRTLAELLAPEDRAGFIARHFMHASRRGPSGNDLFRALRRDGSALWIEARVVLLPAGNGLGDYLVTLRDAEHRKQAEMALGAANAELSALASTDALTGLANRRMFDTTLRKEWFRALRDGSPLALLMIDIDHFKPLNDRYGHQVGDAYLAAVAQIIERSVRRAGDLAARYGGEEFAIVLPGTTAAGALETAEAIRRAVGAASFEA
;
A
#
# COMPACT_ATOMS: atom_id res chain seq x y z
N MET A 1 29.25 27.82 -43.89
CA MET A 1 29.41 26.65 -43.01
C MET A 1 30.43 25.72 -43.64
N THR A 2 31.26 25.07 -42.83
CA THR A 2 32.20 24.03 -43.28
C THR A 2 31.51 22.66 -43.34
N ASP A 3 32.03 21.70 -44.11
CA ASP A 3 31.44 20.36 -44.24
C ASP A 3 31.21 19.64 -42.88
N PRO A 4 32.12 19.74 -41.88
CA PRO A 4 31.90 19.19 -40.53
C PRO A 4 30.74 19.83 -39.75
N GLU A 5 30.44 21.11 -40.00
CA GLU A 5 29.31 21.81 -39.36
C GLU A 5 27.97 21.28 -39.91
N PHE A 6 27.92 20.91 -41.19
CA PHE A 6 26.73 20.29 -41.77
C PHE A 6 26.53 18.86 -41.29
N GLU A 7 27.59 18.08 -41.06
CA GLU A 7 27.48 16.74 -40.44
C GLU A 7 26.95 16.84 -39.00
N THR A 8 27.45 17.79 -38.23
CA THR A 8 26.98 18.05 -36.86
C THR A 8 25.50 18.45 -36.86
N LEU A 9 25.10 19.32 -37.80
CA LEU A 9 23.72 19.73 -37.97
C LEU A 9 22.82 18.56 -38.41
N ALA A 10 23.28 17.71 -39.34
CA ALA A 10 22.56 16.52 -39.77
C ALA A 10 22.34 15.55 -38.60
N PHE A 11 23.35 15.37 -37.73
CA PHE A 11 23.24 14.53 -36.53
C PHE A 11 22.20 15.08 -35.53
N LEU A 12 22.20 16.39 -35.27
CA LEU A 12 21.22 17.03 -34.39
C LEU A 12 19.80 16.93 -34.94
N LEU A 13 19.63 17.11 -36.25
CA LEU A 13 18.34 17.04 -36.93
C LEU A 13 17.81 15.60 -37.01
N ALA A 14 18.69 14.60 -37.13
CA ALA A 14 18.30 13.20 -37.07
C ALA A 14 17.65 12.86 -35.71
N GLY A 15 18.13 13.42 -34.60
CA GLY A 15 17.49 13.29 -33.28
C GLY A 15 16.10 13.94 -33.17
N LEU A 16 15.73 14.77 -34.15
CA LEU A 16 14.42 15.40 -34.26
C LEU A 16 13.55 14.76 -35.35
N GLY A 17 13.98 13.63 -35.93
CA GLY A 17 13.28 12.96 -37.03
C GLY A 17 13.29 13.77 -38.34
N VAL A 18 14.35 14.55 -38.58
CA VAL A 18 14.53 15.35 -39.79
C VAL A 18 15.85 14.95 -40.45
N THR A 19 15.76 14.58 -41.71
CA THR A 19 16.92 14.29 -42.55
C THR A 19 17.36 15.57 -43.26
N LEU A 20 18.65 15.89 -43.15
CA LEU A 20 19.27 16.99 -43.88
C LEU A 20 19.98 16.45 -45.12
N ASN A 21 19.53 16.87 -46.30
CA ASN A 21 20.26 16.67 -47.55
C ASN A 21 20.92 17.98 -47.97
N VAL A 22 22.21 17.93 -48.29
CA VAL A 22 22.98 19.09 -48.77
C VAL A 22 23.51 18.77 -50.16
N THR A 23 23.18 19.60 -51.15
CA THR A 23 23.73 19.48 -52.51
C THR A 23 24.59 20.69 -52.86
N ASP A 24 25.64 20.47 -53.66
CA ASP A 24 26.44 21.56 -54.24
C ASP A 24 25.70 22.29 -55.38
N ALA A 25 26.36 23.29 -55.97
CA ALA A 25 25.81 24.10 -57.06
C ALA A 25 25.61 23.31 -58.37
N GLU A 26 26.25 22.15 -58.51
CA GLU A 26 26.17 21.24 -59.65
C GLU A 26 25.13 20.13 -59.43
N GLY A 27 24.55 20.07 -58.21
CA GLY A 27 23.53 19.11 -57.82
C GLY A 27 24.07 17.81 -57.22
N HIS A 28 25.37 17.71 -56.95
CA HIS A 28 25.95 16.55 -56.27
C HIS A 28 25.63 16.58 -54.78
N SER A 29 25.25 15.42 -54.23
CA SER A 29 24.96 15.27 -52.81
C SER A 29 26.24 15.28 -52.00
N LEU A 30 26.40 16.29 -51.14
CA LEU A 30 27.51 16.41 -50.19
C LEU A 30 27.20 15.66 -48.88
N ILE A 31 25.94 15.69 -48.46
CA ILE A 31 25.41 14.90 -47.33
C ILE A 31 24.10 14.28 -47.80
N ALA A 32 24.06 12.95 -47.84
CA ALA A 32 22.88 12.17 -48.17
C ALA A 32 22.40 11.46 -46.91
N GLY A 33 21.19 11.78 -46.46
CA GLY A 33 20.46 10.88 -45.58
C GLY A 33 19.98 9.62 -46.32
N PRO A 34 19.43 8.62 -45.61
CA PRO A 34 18.87 7.45 -46.26
C PRO A 34 17.81 7.88 -47.28
N ALA A 35 17.98 7.47 -48.54
CA ALA A 35 17.06 7.84 -49.60
C ALA A 35 15.65 7.30 -49.28
N PRO A 36 14.61 8.16 -49.26
CA PRO A 36 13.25 7.67 -49.05
C PRO A 36 12.89 6.71 -50.18
N ARG A 37 12.44 5.50 -49.83
CA ARG A 37 11.86 4.58 -50.82
C ARG A 37 10.61 5.25 -51.38
N HIS A 38 10.59 5.43 -52.70
CA HIS A 38 9.50 6.12 -53.39
C HIS A 38 8.25 5.22 -53.37
N ASP A 39 7.28 5.55 -52.53
CA ASP A 39 5.93 5.03 -52.60
C ASP A 39 5.10 5.98 -53.48
N PRO A 40 4.67 5.57 -54.69
CA PRO A 40 3.95 6.44 -55.62
C PRO A 40 2.54 6.84 -55.14
N ALA A 41 2.06 6.30 -54.01
CA ALA A 41 0.76 6.64 -53.43
C ALA A 41 0.83 7.65 -52.26
N ALA A 42 2.02 8.04 -51.80
CA ALA A 42 2.19 8.96 -50.67
C ALA A 42 2.21 10.43 -51.13
N GLU A 43 1.49 11.31 -50.40
CA GLU A 43 1.63 12.76 -50.54
C GLU A 43 3.11 13.16 -50.40
N ALA A 44 3.60 14.01 -51.32
CA ALA A 44 4.99 14.44 -51.29
C ALA A 44 5.32 15.09 -49.93
N PRO A 45 6.38 14.64 -49.22
CA PRO A 45 6.70 15.15 -47.90
C PRO A 45 6.92 16.67 -47.98
N ARG A 46 6.38 17.40 -46.99
CA ARG A 46 6.61 18.84 -46.86
C ARG A 46 8.10 19.06 -46.66
N THR A 47 8.76 19.45 -47.75
CA THR A 47 10.19 19.72 -47.77
C THR A 47 10.41 21.22 -47.64
N VAL A 48 11.32 21.59 -46.75
CA VAL A 48 11.79 22.97 -46.64
C VAL A 48 13.15 23.00 -47.33
N SER A 49 13.26 23.80 -48.38
CA SER A 49 14.53 24.00 -49.07
C SER A 49 15.00 25.44 -49.00
N MET A 50 16.29 25.64 -48.81
CA MET A 50 16.93 26.95 -48.84
C MET A 50 18.22 26.90 -49.65
N ASN A 51 18.53 28.00 -50.32
CA ASN A 51 19.78 28.19 -51.05
C ASN A 51 20.72 29.06 -50.20
N LEU A 52 21.97 28.63 -50.07
CA LEU A 52 23.02 29.39 -49.43
C LEU A 52 23.70 30.32 -50.44
N ALA A 53 24.34 31.37 -49.92
CA ALA A 53 25.07 32.35 -50.74
C ALA A 53 26.29 31.75 -51.48
N ASP A 54 26.78 30.58 -51.05
CA ASP A 54 27.86 29.83 -51.68
C ASP A 54 27.39 28.87 -52.80
N GLY A 55 26.10 28.92 -53.15
CA GLY A 55 25.50 28.10 -54.20
C GLY A 55 25.04 26.71 -53.76
N ARG A 56 25.25 26.32 -52.49
CA ARG A 56 24.74 25.05 -51.96
C ARG A 56 23.24 25.13 -51.67
N ARG A 57 22.54 24.00 -51.79
CA ARG A 57 21.12 23.87 -51.45
C ARG A 57 20.94 22.90 -50.29
N LEU A 58 20.23 23.34 -49.26
CA LEU A 58 19.78 22.49 -48.15
C LEU A 58 18.34 22.09 -48.40
N VAL A 59 18.05 20.81 -48.19
CA VAL A 59 16.70 20.26 -48.18
C VAL A 59 16.50 19.51 -46.88
N LEU A 60 15.57 20.01 -46.05
CA LEU A 60 15.11 19.32 -44.87
C LEU A 60 13.92 18.45 -45.26
N VAL A 61 14.07 17.14 -45.03
CA VAL A 61 13.03 16.14 -45.28
C VAL A 61 12.64 15.51 -43.95
N PRO A 62 11.37 15.58 -43.53
CA PRO A 62 10.91 14.80 -42.37
C PRO A 62 11.14 13.30 -42.62
N ASP A 63 11.67 12.56 -41.64
CA ASP A 63 11.88 11.12 -41.77
C ASP A 63 10.52 10.40 -41.75
N ALA A 64 10.02 10.08 -42.95
CA ALA A 64 8.73 9.44 -43.14
C ALA A 64 8.69 8.01 -42.57
N GLU A 65 9.82 7.29 -42.50
CA GLU A 65 9.86 5.94 -41.93
C GLU A 65 9.79 6.00 -40.40
N GLU A 66 10.54 6.90 -39.77
CA GLU A 66 10.51 7.08 -38.32
C GLU A 66 9.13 7.58 -37.86
N GLN A 67 8.55 8.55 -38.57
CA GLN A 67 7.18 9.02 -38.30
C GLN A 67 6.15 7.90 -38.43
N ARG A 68 6.28 7.04 -39.45
CA ARG A 68 5.38 5.89 -39.63
C ARG A 68 5.55 4.84 -38.53
N ARG A 69 6.79 4.49 -38.14
CA ARG A 69 7.05 3.56 -37.03
C ARG A 69 6.51 4.09 -35.70
N ASN A 70 6.69 5.38 -35.44
CA ASN A 70 6.14 6.03 -34.25
C ASN A 70 4.61 6.08 -34.27
N ALA A 71 3.99 6.37 -35.41
CA ALA A 71 2.54 6.33 -35.57
C ALA A 71 1.97 4.91 -35.36
N GLU A 72 2.59 3.90 -35.98
CA GLU A 72 2.21 2.50 -35.80
C GLU A 72 2.38 2.02 -34.35
N ALA A 73 3.49 2.38 -33.70
CA ALA A 73 3.72 2.06 -32.30
C ALA A 73 2.69 2.72 -31.38
N ARG A 74 2.36 4.00 -31.61
CA ARG A 74 1.29 4.72 -30.89
C ARG A 74 -0.07 4.06 -31.08
N GLN A 75 -0.39 3.63 -32.29
CA GLN A 75 -1.64 2.94 -32.59
C GLN A 75 -1.70 1.57 -31.90
N ARG A 76 -0.63 0.77 -31.96
CA ARG A 76 -0.53 -0.53 -31.29
C ARG A 76 -0.67 -0.39 -29.76
N PHE A 77 0.03 0.57 -29.17
CA PHE A 77 -0.10 0.85 -27.74
C PHE A 77 -1.53 1.20 -27.36
N ARG A 78 -2.19 2.07 -28.14
CA ARG A 78 -3.58 2.48 -27.88
C ARG A 78 -4.54 1.30 -27.86
N VAL A 79 -4.46 0.41 -28.86
CA VAL A 79 -5.29 -0.79 -28.93
C VAL A 79 -5.08 -1.69 -27.71
N LEU A 80 -3.82 -1.94 -27.32
CA LEU A 80 -3.52 -2.75 -26.13
C LEU A 80 -4.04 -2.11 -24.85
N ALA A 81 -3.89 -0.80 -24.71
CA ALA A 81 -4.36 -0.07 -23.54
C ALA A 81 -5.88 0.00 -23.44
N GLU A 82 -6.59 0.14 -24.57
CA GLU A 82 -8.06 0.19 -24.64
C GLU A 82 -8.73 -1.14 -24.28
N HIS A 83 -8.04 -2.27 -24.48
CA HIS A 83 -8.53 -3.59 -24.08
C HIS A 83 -8.05 -4.05 -22.68
N SER A 84 -7.30 -3.20 -21.97
CA SER A 84 -6.90 -3.47 -20.59
C SER A 84 -8.10 -3.34 -19.64
N THR A 85 -8.19 -4.26 -18.67
CA THR A 85 -9.16 -4.15 -17.56
C THR A 85 -8.70 -3.12 -16.52
N ASP A 86 -7.38 -2.99 -16.33
CA ASP A 86 -6.79 -1.98 -15.46
C ASP A 86 -6.78 -0.62 -16.16
N LEU A 87 -6.92 0.45 -15.39
CA LEU A 87 -6.75 1.82 -15.86
C LEU A 87 -5.27 2.11 -16.08
N ILE A 88 -4.90 2.46 -17.31
CA ILE A 88 -3.55 2.84 -17.70
C ILE A 88 -3.54 4.35 -17.91
N VAL A 89 -2.65 5.03 -17.19
CA VAL A 89 -2.45 6.47 -17.26
C VAL A 89 -0.97 6.74 -17.54
N ALA A 90 -0.65 7.59 -18.51
CA ALA A 90 0.70 8.10 -18.69
C ALA A 90 0.77 9.55 -18.19
N VAL A 91 1.81 9.86 -17.42
CA VAL A 91 2.02 11.17 -16.80
C VAL A 91 3.42 11.68 -17.07
N ASP A 92 3.59 13.00 -17.11
CA ASP A 92 4.92 13.63 -17.16
C ASP A 92 5.58 13.76 -15.78
N ALA A 93 6.74 14.40 -15.72
CA ALA A 93 7.53 14.65 -14.52
C ALA A 93 6.77 15.45 -13.44
N ASP A 94 5.80 16.28 -13.84
CA ASP A 94 4.93 17.04 -12.94
C ASP A 94 3.66 16.27 -12.55
N LEU A 95 3.60 14.97 -12.92
CA LEU A 95 2.47 14.07 -12.71
C LEU A 95 1.19 14.51 -13.42
N VAL A 96 1.31 15.32 -14.48
CA VAL A 96 0.18 15.72 -15.30
C VAL A 96 -0.16 14.63 -16.30
N ILE A 97 -1.44 14.26 -16.36
CA ILE A 97 -1.93 13.18 -17.21
C ILE A 97 -1.86 13.58 -18.69
N ARG A 98 -1.12 12.80 -19.47
CA ARG A 98 -0.96 12.96 -20.92
C ARG A 98 -1.73 11.91 -21.72
N PHE A 99 -2.02 10.78 -21.10
CA PHE A 99 -2.82 9.71 -21.69
C PHE A 99 -3.61 9.00 -20.59
N ALA A 100 -4.83 8.58 -20.91
CA ALA A 100 -5.63 7.67 -20.10
C ALA A 100 -6.34 6.67 -21.01
N SER A 101 -6.42 5.40 -20.59
CA SER A 101 -7.17 4.36 -21.31
C SER A 101 -8.68 4.46 -21.07
N GLN A 102 -9.48 3.89 -21.97
CA GLN A 102 -10.94 3.88 -21.89
C GLN A 102 -11.48 3.20 -20.62
N SER A 103 -10.70 2.33 -19.98
CA SER A 103 -11.03 1.70 -18.70
C SER A 103 -11.23 2.70 -17.55
N ALA A 104 -10.85 3.98 -17.71
CA ALA A 104 -11.22 5.06 -16.78
C ALA A 104 -12.74 5.17 -16.57
N ALA A 105 -13.53 4.94 -17.63
CA ALA A 105 -14.99 5.02 -17.57
C ALA A 105 -15.56 3.93 -16.66
N THR A 106 -14.98 2.72 -16.69
CA THR A 106 -15.42 1.60 -15.86
C THR A 106 -14.92 1.70 -14.43
N LEU A 107 -13.67 2.15 -14.23
CA LEU A 107 -13.04 2.16 -12.91
C LEU A 107 -13.43 3.40 -12.08
N LEU A 108 -13.48 4.58 -12.71
CA LEU A 108 -13.64 5.88 -12.04
C LEU A 108 -14.92 6.64 -12.43
N ASP A 109 -15.74 6.11 -13.35
CA ASP A 109 -16.90 6.81 -13.93
C ASP A 109 -16.52 8.14 -14.63
N LEU A 110 -15.27 8.22 -15.13
CA LEU A 110 -14.71 9.38 -15.81
C LEU A 110 -14.32 9.00 -17.25
N VAL A 111 -14.56 9.90 -18.20
CA VAL A 111 -14.08 9.71 -19.58
C VAL A 111 -12.61 10.13 -19.68
N PRO A 112 -11.78 9.46 -20.50
CA PRO A 112 -10.34 9.74 -20.58
C PRO A 112 -10.01 11.22 -20.86
N GLU A 113 -10.81 11.89 -21.69
CA GLU A 113 -10.60 13.29 -22.08
C GLU A 113 -10.70 14.26 -20.89
N GLU A 114 -11.51 13.93 -19.89
CA GLU A 114 -11.61 14.73 -18.65
C GLU A 114 -10.40 14.57 -17.74
N LEU A 115 -9.59 13.53 -17.94
CA LEU A 115 -8.39 13.27 -17.17
C LEU A 115 -7.18 14.01 -17.73
N ILE A 116 -7.14 14.23 -19.05
CA ILE A 116 -5.99 14.85 -19.71
C ILE A 116 -5.76 16.27 -19.18
N GLY A 117 -4.52 16.56 -18.80
CA GLY A 117 -4.12 17.87 -18.25
C GLY A 117 -4.37 18.04 -16.75
N ARG A 118 -5.06 17.11 -16.09
CA ARG A 118 -5.18 17.07 -14.63
C ARG A 118 -3.96 16.41 -14.01
N THR A 119 -3.75 16.65 -12.72
CA THR A 119 -2.70 15.95 -11.99
C THR A 119 -3.20 14.57 -11.55
N LEU A 120 -2.33 13.56 -11.60
CA LEU A 120 -2.65 12.20 -11.15
C LEU A 120 -3.11 12.16 -9.68
N ALA A 121 -2.56 13.05 -8.85
CA ALA A 121 -2.91 13.14 -7.43
C ALA A 121 -4.38 13.52 -7.21
N GLU A 122 -5.02 14.22 -8.16
CA GLU A 122 -6.45 14.54 -8.05
C GLU A 122 -7.36 13.32 -8.18
N LEU A 123 -6.88 12.22 -8.77
CA LEU A 123 -7.62 10.96 -8.84
C LEU A 123 -7.64 10.23 -7.50
N LEU A 124 -6.84 10.66 -6.53
CA LEU A 124 -6.70 10.02 -5.24
C LEU A 124 -7.40 10.82 -4.13
N ALA A 125 -7.88 10.10 -3.13
CA ALA A 125 -8.37 10.68 -1.89
C ALA A 125 -7.30 11.60 -1.27
N PRO A 126 -7.66 12.78 -0.73
CA PRO A 126 -6.69 13.76 -0.24
C PRO A 126 -5.68 13.19 0.75
N GLU A 127 -6.11 12.29 1.62
CA GLU A 127 -5.26 11.68 2.66
C GLU A 127 -4.22 10.72 2.08
N ASP A 128 -4.48 10.16 0.90
CA ASP A 128 -3.65 9.12 0.28
C ASP A 128 -2.60 9.72 -0.69
N ARG A 129 -2.77 10.97 -1.12
CA ARG A 129 -1.93 11.65 -2.12
C ARG A 129 -0.45 11.66 -1.77
N ALA A 130 -0.11 12.16 -0.57
CA ALA A 130 1.29 12.31 -0.16
C ALA A 130 1.98 10.94 -0.04
N GLY A 131 1.29 9.95 0.55
CA GLY A 131 1.79 8.58 0.68
C GLY A 131 2.01 7.92 -0.67
N PHE A 132 1.06 8.10 -1.60
CA PHE A 132 1.16 7.58 -2.95
C PHE A 132 2.38 8.13 -3.70
N ILE A 133 2.57 9.45 -3.70
CA ILE A 133 3.70 10.11 -4.37
C ILE A 133 5.03 9.65 -3.78
N ALA A 134 5.13 9.65 -2.44
CA ALA A 134 6.33 9.22 -1.74
C ALA A 134 6.71 7.78 -2.07
N ARG A 135 5.72 6.88 -2.08
CA ARG A 135 5.95 5.47 -2.40
C ARG A 135 6.41 5.27 -3.84
N HIS A 136 5.68 5.85 -4.80
CA HIS A 136 5.82 5.44 -6.21
C HIS A 136 6.79 6.30 -7.01
N PHE A 137 7.02 7.55 -6.64
CA PHE A 137 7.83 8.47 -7.44
C PHE A 137 9.14 8.85 -6.74
N MET A 138 9.13 8.99 -5.41
CA MET A 138 10.36 9.32 -4.67
C MET A 138 11.26 8.10 -4.37
N HIS A 139 10.70 6.89 -4.32
CA HIS A 139 11.43 5.67 -3.94
C HIS A 139 11.60 4.63 -5.06
N ALA A 140 11.10 4.90 -6.28
CA ALA A 140 11.18 3.99 -7.42
C ALA A 140 12.61 3.54 -7.78
N SER A 141 13.62 4.37 -7.51
CA SER A 141 15.02 4.05 -7.83
C SER A 141 15.74 3.20 -6.76
N ARG A 142 15.13 2.94 -5.59
CA ARG A 142 15.83 2.29 -4.45
C ARG A 142 15.17 1.03 -3.90
N ARG A 143 13.96 0.68 -4.33
CA ARG A 143 13.28 -0.54 -3.89
C ARG A 143 12.69 -1.25 -5.10
N GLY A 144 12.77 -2.59 -5.09
CA GLY A 144 12.07 -3.45 -6.06
C GLY A 144 10.55 -3.18 -6.07
N PRO A 145 9.78 -3.90 -6.90
CA PRO A 145 8.36 -3.61 -7.12
C PRO A 145 7.63 -3.42 -5.78
N SER A 146 7.00 -2.24 -5.63
CA SER A 146 6.22 -1.88 -4.45
C SER A 146 5.07 -2.88 -4.31
N GLY A 147 5.22 -3.83 -3.38
CA GLY A 147 4.22 -4.87 -3.13
C GLY A 147 3.10 -4.36 -2.25
N ASN A 148 1.86 -4.58 -2.69
CA ASN A 148 0.63 -4.71 -1.92
C ASN A 148 -0.01 -3.46 -1.27
N ASP A 149 0.55 -2.26 -1.39
CA ASP A 149 -0.09 -1.06 -0.82
C ASP A 149 -1.37 -0.68 -1.57
N LEU A 150 -2.44 -0.39 -0.82
CA LEU A 150 -3.75 0.01 -1.31
C LEU A 150 -3.99 1.49 -1.08
N PHE A 151 -4.56 2.16 -2.07
CA PHE A 151 -4.92 3.59 -2.02
C PHE A 151 -6.37 3.76 -2.44
N ARG A 152 -6.98 4.89 -2.09
CA ARG A 152 -8.33 5.23 -2.50
C ARG A 152 -8.29 6.15 -3.70
N ALA A 153 -8.83 5.68 -4.82
CA ALA A 153 -9.15 6.52 -5.97
C ALA A 153 -10.56 7.09 -5.82
N LEU A 154 -10.79 8.27 -6.37
CA LEU A 154 -12.08 8.95 -6.36
C LEU A 154 -12.81 8.71 -7.68
N ARG A 155 -14.08 8.30 -7.58
CA ARG A 155 -15.00 8.23 -8.72
C ARG A 155 -15.64 9.60 -8.98
N ARG A 156 -16.33 9.76 -10.11
CA ARG A 156 -17.03 11.02 -10.48
C ARG A 156 -17.97 11.53 -9.39
N ASP A 157 -18.69 10.63 -8.72
CA ASP A 157 -19.66 10.96 -7.66
C ASP A 157 -19.01 11.32 -6.32
N GLY A 158 -17.68 11.26 -6.24
CA GLY A 158 -16.90 11.50 -5.03
C GLY A 158 -16.73 10.28 -4.13
N SER A 159 -17.32 9.12 -4.47
CA SER A 159 -17.09 7.88 -3.76
C SER A 159 -15.66 7.39 -3.94
N ALA A 160 -15.15 6.67 -2.94
CA ALA A 160 -13.81 6.13 -2.94
C ALA A 160 -13.82 4.65 -3.35
N LEU A 161 -12.88 4.26 -4.21
CA LEU A 161 -12.61 2.89 -4.62
C LEU A 161 -11.20 2.50 -4.18
N TRP A 162 -11.06 1.32 -3.56
CA TRP A 162 -9.73 0.80 -3.28
C TRP A 162 -9.04 0.34 -4.56
N ILE A 163 -7.82 0.85 -4.76
CA ILE A 163 -6.99 0.54 -5.91
C ILE A 163 -5.60 0.08 -5.50
N GLU A 164 -5.03 -0.79 -6.32
CA GLU A 164 -3.61 -1.08 -6.35
C GLU A 164 -2.98 -0.33 -7.52
N ALA A 165 -1.83 0.29 -7.29
CA ALA A 165 -1.12 1.03 -8.31
C ALA A 165 0.25 0.43 -8.60
N ARG A 166 0.62 0.45 -9.88
CA ARG A 166 1.98 0.16 -10.34
C ARG A 166 2.48 1.33 -11.16
N VAL A 167 3.69 1.79 -10.87
CA VAL A 167 4.33 2.88 -11.58
C VAL A 167 5.63 2.41 -12.21
N VAL A 168 5.82 2.72 -13.48
CA VAL A 168 7.02 2.40 -14.27
C VAL A 168 7.54 3.67 -14.93
N LEU A 169 8.86 3.88 -14.90
CA LEU A 169 9.51 4.97 -15.63
C LEU A 169 9.57 4.61 -17.13
N LEU A 170 9.19 5.56 -17.99
CA LEU A 170 9.24 5.41 -19.43
C LEU A 170 10.57 5.98 -20.01
N PRO A 171 11.10 5.40 -21.09
CA PRO A 171 12.28 5.95 -21.78
C PRO A 171 11.98 7.32 -22.42
N ALA A 172 12.93 8.25 -22.43
CA ALA A 172 12.74 9.55 -23.08
C ALA A 172 12.36 9.42 -24.58
N GLY A 173 11.58 10.39 -25.10
CA GLY A 173 11.17 10.42 -26.51
C GLY A 173 9.98 9.51 -26.87
N ASN A 174 9.37 8.81 -25.91
CA ASN A 174 8.23 7.90 -26.15
C ASN A 174 6.92 8.62 -26.56
N GLY A 175 6.79 9.92 -26.26
CA GLY A 175 5.63 10.74 -26.62
C GLY A 175 4.36 10.54 -25.79
N LEU A 176 4.43 9.76 -24.70
CA LEU A 176 3.34 9.51 -23.73
C LEU A 176 3.60 10.16 -22.36
N GLY A 177 4.85 10.42 -21.99
CA GLY A 177 5.21 11.04 -20.70
C GLY A 177 6.46 10.42 -20.09
N ASP A 178 6.67 10.65 -18.80
CA ASP A 178 7.82 10.15 -18.04
C ASP A 178 7.48 8.89 -17.25
N TYR A 179 6.22 8.71 -16.85
CA TYR A 179 5.78 7.55 -16.08
C TYR A 179 4.52 6.92 -16.67
N LEU A 180 4.45 5.59 -16.58
CA LEU A 180 3.26 4.79 -16.83
C LEU A 180 2.71 4.30 -15.49
N VAL A 181 1.45 4.59 -15.24
CA VAL A 181 0.72 4.21 -14.03
C VAL A 181 -0.41 3.27 -14.40
N THR A 182 -0.43 2.11 -13.78
CA THR A 182 -1.52 1.14 -13.89
C THR A 182 -2.28 1.12 -12.57
N LEU A 183 -3.58 1.37 -12.61
CA LEU A 183 -4.50 1.36 -11.47
C LEU A 183 -5.48 0.20 -11.63
N ARG A 184 -5.51 -0.68 -10.64
CA ARG A 184 -6.35 -1.87 -10.62
C ARG A 184 -7.33 -1.82 -9.46
N ASP A 185 -8.58 -2.20 -9.72
CA ASP A 185 -9.58 -2.38 -8.66
C ASP A 185 -9.11 -3.42 -7.65
N ALA A 186 -9.12 -3.04 -6.38
CA ALA A 186 -8.73 -3.89 -5.26
C ALA A 186 -9.79 -3.92 -4.15
N GLU A 187 -11.05 -3.60 -4.45
CA GLU A 187 -12.16 -3.63 -3.49
C GLU A 187 -12.35 -5.02 -2.91
N HIS A 188 -12.38 -6.05 -3.77
CA HIS A 188 -12.46 -7.45 -3.34
C HIS A 188 -11.28 -7.85 -2.43
N ARG A 189 -10.07 -7.36 -2.73
CA ARG A 189 -8.89 -7.63 -1.89
C ARG A 189 -9.04 -6.95 -0.53
N LYS A 190 -9.49 -5.69 -0.51
CA LYS A 190 -9.69 -4.96 0.74
C LYS A 190 -10.76 -5.60 1.62
N GLN A 191 -11.86 -6.03 1.02
CA GLN A 191 -12.92 -6.75 1.74
C GLN A 191 -12.42 -8.07 2.33
N ALA A 192 -11.61 -8.83 1.59
CA ALA A 192 -10.99 -10.05 2.10
C ALA A 192 -10.03 -9.78 3.28
N GLU A 193 -9.19 -8.74 3.19
CA GLU A 193 -8.31 -8.31 4.30
C GLU A 193 -9.12 -7.91 5.54
N MET A 194 -10.20 -7.16 5.36
CA MET A 194 -11.08 -6.76 6.46
C MET A 194 -11.80 -7.97 7.07
N ALA A 195 -12.33 -8.88 6.26
CA ALA A 195 -13.00 -10.09 6.71
C ALA A 195 -12.05 -11.01 7.48
N LEU A 196 -10.83 -11.19 6.99
CA LEU A 196 -9.79 -11.95 7.68
C LEU A 196 -9.42 -11.30 9.02
N GLY A 197 -9.27 -9.97 9.04
CA GLY A 197 -9.02 -9.22 10.27
C GLY A 197 -10.14 -9.39 11.29
N ALA A 198 -11.39 -9.33 10.85
CA ALA A 198 -12.57 -9.53 11.69
C ALA A 198 -12.63 -10.96 12.23
N ALA A 199 -12.45 -11.98 11.38
CA ALA A 199 -12.43 -13.38 11.78
C ALA A 199 -11.29 -13.68 12.77
N ASN A 200 -10.11 -13.10 12.56
CA ASN A 200 -8.99 -13.25 13.49
C ASN A 200 -9.27 -12.56 14.83
N ALA A 201 -9.90 -11.38 14.83
CA ALA A 201 -10.34 -10.72 16.05
C ALA A 201 -11.40 -11.56 16.80
N GLU A 202 -12.33 -12.18 16.07
CA GLU A 202 -13.34 -13.09 16.62
C GLU A 202 -12.71 -14.35 17.22
N LEU A 203 -11.82 -15.02 16.49
CA LEU A 203 -11.05 -16.16 17.01
C LEU A 203 -10.24 -15.77 18.26
N SER A 204 -9.61 -14.60 18.23
CA SER A 204 -8.84 -14.10 19.37
C SER A 204 -9.74 -13.71 20.55
N ALA A 205 -10.99 -13.32 20.31
CA ALA A 205 -11.99 -13.08 21.35
C ALA A 205 -12.53 -14.41 21.93
N LEU A 206 -12.68 -15.44 21.10
CA LEU A 206 -13.04 -16.80 21.51
C LEU A 206 -11.93 -17.50 22.31
N ALA A 207 -10.67 -17.12 22.08
CA ALA A 207 -9.56 -17.48 22.96
C ALA A 207 -9.64 -16.67 24.27
N SER A 208 -10.61 -16.98 25.12
CA SER A 208 -10.86 -16.27 26.39
C SER A 208 -9.99 -16.74 27.55
N THR A 209 -9.21 -17.81 27.36
CA THR A 209 -8.43 -18.47 28.40
C THR A 209 -6.93 -18.26 28.19
N ASP A 210 -6.18 -18.15 29.28
CA ASP A 210 -4.74 -18.20 29.30
C ASP A 210 -4.28 -19.67 29.19
N ALA A 211 -3.45 -19.97 28.20
CA ALA A 211 -3.08 -21.35 27.87
C ALA A 211 -2.22 -22.03 28.96
N LEU A 212 -1.49 -21.26 29.77
CA LEU A 212 -0.66 -21.81 30.84
C LEU A 212 -1.50 -22.15 32.07
N THR A 213 -2.38 -21.23 32.47
CA THR A 213 -3.08 -21.30 33.75
C THR A 213 -4.50 -21.84 33.66
N GLY A 214 -5.10 -21.87 32.47
CA GLY A 214 -6.50 -22.24 32.26
C GLY A 214 -7.52 -21.18 32.69
N LEU A 215 -7.09 -20.15 33.44
CA LEU A 215 -7.92 -19.02 33.83
C LEU A 215 -8.32 -18.16 32.64
N ALA A 216 -9.24 -17.21 32.85
CA ALA A 216 -9.48 -16.19 31.85
C ALA A 216 -8.19 -15.40 31.54
N ASN A 217 -8.03 -14.94 30.31
CA ASN A 217 -6.93 -14.04 29.98
C ASN A 217 -7.30 -12.58 30.27
N ARG A 218 -6.30 -11.69 30.18
CA ARG A 218 -6.47 -10.24 30.37
C ARG A 218 -7.61 -9.64 29.53
N ARG A 219 -7.81 -10.11 28.30
CA ARG A 219 -8.88 -9.58 27.43
C ARG A 219 -10.27 -9.93 27.95
N MET A 220 -10.46 -11.18 28.38
CA MET A 220 -11.71 -11.60 29.00
C MET A 220 -11.94 -10.88 30.33
N PHE A 221 -10.87 -10.65 31.10
CA PHE A 221 -10.91 -9.79 32.29
C PHE A 221 -11.40 -8.37 31.97
N ASP A 222 -10.76 -7.66 31.04
CA ASP A 222 -11.11 -6.27 30.69
C ASP A 222 -12.57 -6.16 30.23
N THR A 223 -13.00 -7.12 29.40
CA THR A 223 -14.38 -7.19 28.89
C THR A 223 -15.38 -7.42 30.01
N THR A 224 -15.08 -8.33 30.94
CA THR A 224 -15.96 -8.67 32.07
C THR A 224 -16.01 -7.54 33.09
N LEU A 225 -14.87 -6.98 33.47
CA LEU A 225 -14.80 -5.85 34.39
C LEU A 225 -15.62 -4.67 33.87
N ARG A 226 -15.48 -4.33 32.57
CA ARG A 226 -16.27 -3.26 31.96
C ARG A 226 -17.77 -3.55 31.99
N LYS A 227 -18.17 -4.77 31.67
CA LYS A 227 -19.58 -5.20 31.71
C LYS A 227 -20.16 -5.11 33.12
N GLU A 228 -19.46 -5.65 34.11
CA GLU A 228 -19.92 -5.68 35.50
C GLU A 228 -19.87 -4.30 36.16
N TRP A 229 -18.94 -3.42 35.74
CA TRP A 229 -18.93 -2.02 36.14
C TRP A 229 -20.23 -1.30 35.77
N PHE A 230 -20.66 -1.41 34.50
CA PHE A 230 -21.92 -0.78 34.07
C PHE A 230 -23.15 -1.39 34.74
N ARG A 231 -23.13 -2.71 34.99
CA ARG A 231 -24.19 -3.39 35.74
C ARG A 231 -24.27 -2.86 37.17
N ALA A 232 -23.15 -2.80 37.88
CA ALA A 232 -23.06 -2.31 39.26
C ALA A 232 -23.54 -0.86 39.38
N LEU A 233 -23.16 -0.01 38.42
CA LEU A 233 -23.61 1.38 38.37
C LEU A 233 -25.13 1.50 38.20
N ARG A 234 -25.71 0.66 37.33
CA ARG A 234 -27.17 0.66 37.07
C ARG A 234 -27.96 0.11 38.26
N ASP A 235 -27.48 -0.95 38.87
CA ASP A 235 -28.22 -1.71 39.87
C ASP A 235 -27.91 -1.23 41.31
N GLY A 236 -26.95 -0.30 41.47
CA GLY A 236 -26.49 0.19 42.78
C GLY A 236 -25.79 -0.88 43.63
N SER A 237 -25.37 -1.99 43.01
CA SER A 237 -24.74 -3.12 43.70
C SER A 237 -23.24 -2.91 43.88
N PRO A 238 -22.61 -3.42 44.96
CA PRO A 238 -21.17 -3.34 45.13
C PRO A 238 -20.43 -4.17 44.07
N LEU A 239 -19.24 -3.73 43.67
CA LEU A 239 -18.33 -4.43 42.79
C LEU A 239 -16.92 -4.32 43.38
N ALA A 240 -16.24 -5.44 43.54
CA ALA A 240 -14.86 -5.47 44.01
C ALA A 240 -13.91 -6.04 42.95
N LEU A 241 -12.67 -5.59 43.00
CA LEU A 241 -11.57 -6.05 42.15
C LEU A 241 -10.39 -6.41 43.05
N LEU A 242 -9.82 -7.60 42.85
CA LEU A 242 -8.56 -8.00 43.45
C LEU A 242 -7.46 -8.00 42.38
N MET A 243 -6.32 -7.43 42.73
CA MET A 243 -5.08 -7.51 41.96
C MET A 243 -4.07 -8.27 42.82
N ILE A 244 -3.49 -9.33 42.26
CA ILE A 244 -2.64 -10.28 42.97
C ILE A 244 -1.35 -10.41 42.19
N ASP A 245 -0.22 -10.23 42.85
CA ASP A 245 1.12 -10.46 42.30
C ASP A 245 1.78 -11.61 43.07
N ILE A 246 2.59 -12.43 42.39
CA ILE A 246 3.37 -13.47 43.07
C ILE A 246 4.72 -12.89 43.49
N ASP A 247 4.90 -12.72 44.79
CA ASP A 247 6.16 -12.26 45.36
C ASP A 247 7.34 -13.14 44.93
N HIS A 248 8.46 -12.49 44.59
CA HIS A 248 9.73 -13.15 44.28
C HIS A 248 9.70 -14.13 43.10
N PHE A 249 8.75 -14.00 42.16
CA PHE A 249 8.65 -14.89 41.00
C PHE A 249 9.90 -14.87 40.10
N LYS A 250 10.48 -13.69 39.84
CA LYS A 250 11.71 -13.56 39.04
C LYS A 250 12.90 -14.32 39.66
N PRO A 251 13.28 -14.13 40.94
CA PRO A 251 14.30 -14.96 41.59
C PRO A 251 14.06 -16.47 41.51
N LEU A 252 12.80 -16.93 41.58
CA LEU A 252 12.45 -18.34 41.41
C LEU A 252 12.79 -18.83 40.00
N ASN A 253 12.39 -18.08 38.97
CA ASN A 253 12.72 -18.38 37.57
C ASN A 253 14.24 -18.38 37.33
N ASP A 254 14.95 -17.39 37.88
CA ASP A 254 16.40 -17.28 37.71
C ASP A 254 17.14 -18.48 38.33
N ARG A 255 16.59 -19.06 39.41
CA ARG A 255 17.19 -20.20 40.13
C ARG A 255 16.82 -21.57 39.57
N TYR A 256 15.56 -21.76 39.18
CA TYR A 256 15.00 -23.07 38.83
C TYR A 256 14.56 -23.20 37.37
N GLY A 257 14.63 -22.10 36.61
CA GLY A 257 14.24 -22.03 35.21
C GLY A 257 12.75 -21.76 34.99
N HIS A 258 12.43 -21.26 33.80
CA HIS A 258 11.06 -20.85 33.44
C HIS A 258 10.04 -22.00 33.49
N GLN A 259 10.44 -23.24 33.22
CA GLN A 259 9.51 -24.39 33.28
C GLN A 259 8.98 -24.62 34.71
N VAL A 260 9.83 -24.42 35.73
CA VAL A 260 9.42 -24.52 37.13
C VAL A 260 8.52 -23.34 37.49
N GLY A 261 8.86 -22.13 37.06
CA GLY A 261 7.98 -20.97 37.25
C GLY A 261 6.61 -21.15 36.60
N ASP A 262 6.54 -21.74 35.41
CA ASP A 262 5.29 -22.05 34.72
C ASP A 262 4.42 -23.04 35.52
N ALA A 263 5.04 -24.06 36.12
CA ALA A 263 4.34 -24.99 37.02
C ALA A 263 3.81 -24.29 38.28
N TYR A 264 4.58 -23.36 38.85
CA TYR A 264 4.13 -22.54 39.98
C TYR A 264 2.95 -21.63 39.61
N LEU A 265 3.00 -20.97 38.45
CA LEU A 265 1.91 -20.15 37.94
C LEU A 265 0.63 -20.96 37.75
N ALA A 266 0.74 -22.14 37.14
CA ALA A 266 -0.40 -23.05 36.95
C ALA A 266 -0.99 -23.51 38.30
N ALA A 267 -0.14 -23.81 39.28
CA ALA A 267 -0.60 -24.26 40.59
C ALA A 267 -1.27 -23.14 41.41
N VAL A 268 -0.72 -21.91 41.38
CA VAL A 268 -1.36 -20.73 41.99
C VAL A 268 -2.69 -20.42 41.31
N ALA A 269 -2.76 -20.50 39.98
CA ALA A 269 -3.99 -20.30 39.23
C ALA A 269 -5.10 -21.27 39.67
N GLN A 270 -4.79 -22.55 39.85
CA GLN A 270 -5.76 -23.53 40.36
C GLN A 270 -6.23 -23.20 41.79
N ILE A 271 -5.36 -22.66 42.64
CA ILE A 271 -5.74 -22.23 43.99
C ILE A 271 -6.72 -21.05 43.92
N ILE A 272 -6.42 -20.08 43.05
CA ILE A 272 -7.30 -18.93 42.79
C ILE A 272 -8.65 -19.41 42.26
N GLU A 273 -8.67 -20.25 41.22
CA GLU A 273 -9.90 -20.80 40.63
C GLU A 273 -10.78 -21.48 41.69
N ARG A 274 -10.18 -22.33 42.53
CA ARG A 274 -10.90 -23.02 43.63
C ARG A 274 -11.41 -22.08 44.71
N SER A 275 -10.89 -20.86 44.82
CA SER A 275 -11.30 -19.86 45.81
C SER A 275 -12.42 -18.96 45.26
N VAL A 276 -12.61 -18.94 43.94
CA VAL A 276 -13.54 -18.07 43.22
C VAL A 276 -14.72 -18.92 42.72
N ARG A 277 -15.72 -19.13 43.59
CA ARG A 277 -16.77 -20.14 43.38
C ARG A 277 -18.16 -19.59 43.04
N ARG A 278 -18.39 -18.28 43.16
CA ARG A 278 -19.73 -17.73 42.92
C ARG A 278 -19.97 -17.56 41.42
N ALA A 279 -21.21 -17.83 41.00
CA ALA A 279 -21.62 -17.56 39.64
C ALA A 279 -21.51 -16.05 39.36
N GLY A 280 -20.65 -15.68 38.42
CA GLY A 280 -20.38 -14.28 38.05
C GLY A 280 -19.03 -13.76 38.50
N ASP A 281 -18.34 -14.42 39.44
CA ASP A 281 -16.94 -14.10 39.71
C ASP A 281 -16.07 -14.53 38.51
N LEU A 282 -15.00 -13.77 38.25
CA LEU A 282 -14.05 -14.11 37.19
C LEU A 282 -12.63 -13.99 37.72
N ALA A 283 -11.88 -15.10 37.69
CA ALA A 283 -10.44 -15.11 37.88
C ALA A 283 -9.72 -15.11 36.53
N ALA A 284 -8.68 -14.28 36.41
CA ALA A 284 -7.90 -14.13 35.19
C ALA A 284 -6.41 -13.99 35.47
N ARG A 285 -5.58 -14.44 34.53
CA ARG A 285 -4.17 -14.05 34.49
C ARG A 285 -4.07 -12.71 33.76
N TYR A 286 -3.60 -11.69 34.47
CA TYR A 286 -3.50 -10.32 33.96
C TYR A 286 -2.24 -10.14 33.09
N GLY A 287 -1.13 -10.76 33.47
CA GLY A 287 0.11 -10.81 32.69
C GLY A 287 1.30 -11.19 33.54
N GLY A 288 2.32 -11.85 32.97
CA GLY A 288 3.48 -12.29 33.76
C GLY A 288 3.06 -13.15 34.95
N GLU A 289 3.45 -12.74 36.15
CA GLU A 289 3.05 -13.30 37.45
C GLU A 289 1.77 -12.69 38.08
N GLU A 290 1.11 -11.76 37.41
CA GLU A 290 -0.05 -11.04 37.93
C GLU A 290 -1.38 -11.75 37.61
N PHE A 291 -2.26 -11.79 38.60
CA PHE A 291 -3.63 -12.29 38.53
C PHE A 291 -4.63 -11.20 38.92
N ALA A 292 -5.84 -11.30 38.36
CA ALA A 292 -6.94 -10.41 38.64
C ALA A 292 -8.21 -11.18 38.95
N ILE A 293 -9.04 -10.68 39.87
CA ILE A 293 -10.34 -11.28 40.18
C ILE A 293 -11.42 -10.21 40.22
N VAL A 294 -12.45 -10.37 39.40
CA VAL A 294 -13.65 -9.52 39.40
C VAL A 294 -14.70 -10.20 40.28
N LEU A 295 -15.24 -9.47 41.25
CA LEU A 295 -16.22 -9.96 42.23
C LEU A 295 -17.49 -9.08 42.21
N PRO A 296 -18.45 -9.35 41.31
CA PRO A 296 -19.73 -8.63 41.28
C PRO A 296 -20.55 -8.89 42.55
N GLY A 297 -21.31 -7.88 42.99
CA GLY A 297 -22.15 -7.99 44.19
C GLY A 297 -21.36 -8.15 45.49
N THR A 298 -20.05 -7.91 45.49
CA THR A 298 -19.16 -8.15 46.64
C THR A 298 -18.66 -6.84 47.23
N THR A 299 -18.82 -6.68 48.55
CA THR A 299 -18.33 -5.52 49.30
C THR A 299 -16.82 -5.62 49.54
N ALA A 300 -16.19 -4.52 49.97
CA ALA A 300 -14.77 -4.53 50.32
C ALA A 300 -14.41 -5.58 51.41
N ALA A 301 -15.29 -5.77 52.40
CA ALA A 301 -15.09 -6.78 53.44
C ALA A 301 -15.11 -8.21 52.87
N GLY A 302 -16.08 -8.52 51.99
CA GLY A 302 -16.14 -9.82 51.33
C GLY A 302 -14.96 -10.06 50.38
N ALA A 303 -14.50 -9.02 49.68
CA ALA A 303 -13.32 -9.09 48.83
C ALA A 303 -12.05 -9.38 49.64
N LEU A 304 -11.91 -8.78 50.83
CA LEU A 304 -10.81 -9.03 51.75
C LEU A 304 -10.83 -10.49 52.26
N GLU A 305 -11.99 -11.03 52.59
CA GLU A 305 -12.12 -12.44 52.98
C GLU A 305 -11.65 -13.39 51.86
N THR A 306 -12.04 -13.13 50.62
CA THR A 306 -11.58 -13.89 49.45
C THR A 306 -10.07 -13.75 49.24
N ALA A 307 -9.52 -12.52 49.32
CA ALA A 307 -8.10 -12.28 49.18
C ALA A 307 -7.28 -13.02 50.25
N GLU A 308 -7.69 -12.96 51.51
CA GLU A 308 -7.02 -13.65 52.61
C GLU A 308 -7.17 -15.17 52.54
N ALA A 309 -8.27 -15.68 51.99
CA ALA A 309 -8.43 -17.11 51.74
C ALA A 309 -7.43 -17.60 50.68
N ILE A 310 -7.29 -16.86 49.56
CA ILE A 310 -6.32 -17.16 48.50
C ILE A 310 -4.90 -17.09 49.06
N ARG A 311 -4.54 -16.00 49.74
CA ARG A 311 -3.20 -15.80 50.30
C ARG A 311 -2.81 -16.94 51.25
N ARG A 312 -3.71 -17.36 52.14
CA ARG A 312 -3.48 -18.49 53.05
C ARG A 312 -3.37 -19.82 52.31
N ALA A 313 -4.20 -20.05 51.30
CA ALA A 313 -4.16 -21.28 50.51
C ALA A 313 -2.88 -21.41 49.70
N VAL A 314 -2.39 -20.32 49.11
CA VAL A 314 -1.08 -20.27 48.44
C VAL A 314 0.05 -20.50 49.43
N GLY A 315 0.03 -19.84 50.60
CA GLY A 315 1.06 -20.02 51.63
C GLY A 315 1.10 -21.41 52.26
N ALA A 316 -0.01 -22.15 52.23
CA ALA A 316 -0.10 -23.53 52.72
C ALA A 316 0.22 -24.58 51.64
N ALA A 317 0.27 -24.18 50.37
CA ALA A 317 0.54 -25.09 49.27
C ALA A 317 2.01 -25.54 49.31
N SER A 318 2.23 -26.85 49.21
CA SER A 318 3.54 -27.40 48.92
C SER A 318 3.65 -27.60 47.42
N PHE A 319 4.56 -26.88 46.80
CA PHE A 319 4.87 -27.03 45.38
C PHE A 319 6.07 -27.98 45.28
N GLU A 320 5.83 -29.22 44.85
CA GLU A 320 6.93 -30.13 44.52
C GLU A 320 7.64 -29.61 43.27
N ALA A 321 8.98 -29.55 43.34
CA ALA A 321 9.85 -29.11 42.25
C ALA A 321 10.11 -30.23 41.24
#